data_AF-A0A8T5HAP8-F1
#
_entry.id   AF-A0A8T5HAP8-F1
#
_cell.length_a   1.000
_cell.length_b   1.000
_cell.length_c   1.000
_cell.angle_alpha   90.00
_cell.angle_beta   90.00
_cell.angle_gamma   90.00
#
_symmetry.space_group_name_H-M   'P 1'
#
loop_
_entity.id
_entity.type
_entity.pdbx_description
1 polymer ?
#
loop_
_entity_poly.entity_id
_entity_poly.type
_entity_poly.pdbx_seq_one_letter_code
_entity_poly.pdbx_strand_id
1 'polypeptide(L)'
;MVLELDKEGYFIISIRQGHIIAEHYSNEKKLKKVYRAKTANSIHLQITNDDGISLKDHSLYLMTELKKAEVALRTGNVYVQK
;
A
#
# COMPACT_ATOMS: atom_id res chain seq x y z
N MET A 1 -8.77 7.34 -15.54
CA MET A 1 -8.57 5.89 -15.32
C MET A 1 -9.46 5.53 -14.16
N VAL A 2 -10.58 4.85 -14.41
CA VAL A 2 -11.50 4.41 -13.37
C VAL A 2 -10.77 3.27 -12.66
N LEU A 3 -10.42 3.46 -11.39
CA LEU A 3 -9.95 2.37 -10.53
C LEU A 3 -11.12 1.38 -10.44
N GLU A 4 -11.11 0.35 -11.27
CA GLU A 4 -11.93 -0.82 -11.01
C GLU A 4 -11.56 -1.31 -9.62
N LEU A 5 -12.55 -1.44 -8.74
CA LEU A 5 -12.34 -2.01 -7.42
C LEU A 5 -11.74 -3.40 -7.61
N ASP A 6 -10.49 -3.61 -7.18
CA ASP A 6 -9.87 -4.93 -7.18
C ASP A 6 -10.83 -5.90 -6.49
N LYS A 7 -11.01 -7.10 -7.04
CA LYS A 7 -11.90 -8.10 -6.45
C LYS A 7 -11.50 -8.43 -5.01
N GLU A 8 -10.22 -8.30 -4.68
CA GLU A 8 -9.68 -8.57 -3.35
C GLU A 8 -9.84 -7.40 -2.36
N GLY A 9 -10.04 -6.18 -2.86
CA GLY A 9 -10.29 -4.98 -2.06
C GLY A 9 -9.38 -3.80 -2.40
N TYR A 10 -8.97 -3.02 -1.40
CA TYR A 10 -8.13 -1.83 -1.62
C TYR A 10 -7.11 -1.63 -0.48
N PHE A 11 -6.04 -0.91 -0.80
CA PHE A 11 -4.96 -0.60 0.15
C PHE A 11 -4.98 0.86 0.56
N ILE A 12 -4.99 1.11 1.87
CA ILE A 12 -4.75 2.43 2.44
C ILE A 12 -3.29 2.50 2.88
N ILE A 13 -2.55 3.48 2.37
CA ILE A 13 -1.17 3.71 2.76
C ILE A 13 -1.12 4.92 3.70
N SER A 14 -0.38 4.79 4.80
CA SER A 14 -0.10 5.89 5.70
C SER A 14 1.31 5.79 6.27
N ILE A 15 1.82 6.89 6.82
CA ILE A 15 3.10 6.91 7.53
C ILE A 15 2.80 7.11 9.02
N ARG A 16 3.28 6.19 9.86
CA ARG A 16 3.15 6.28 11.32
C ARG A 16 4.45 5.88 12.00
N GLN A 17 4.89 6.69 12.97
CA GLN A 17 6.08 6.42 13.79
C GLN A 17 7.32 6.03 12.97
N GLY A 18 7.56 6.73 11.87
CA GLY A 18 8.72 6.47 11.00
C GLY A 18 8.62 5.17 10.17
N HIS A 19 7.42 4.61 9.99
CA HIS A 19 7.17 3.43 9.17
C HIS A 19 6.04 3.71 8.18
N ILE A 20 6.14 3.10 7.01
CA ILE A 20 5.05 2.97 6.06
C ILE A 20 4.11 1.88 6.60
N ILE A 21 2.82 2.16 6.61
CA ILE A 21 1.75 1.25 6.97
C ILE A 21 0.89 1.08 5.72
N ALA A 22 0.67 -0.16 5.29
CA ALA A 22 -0.28 -0.48 4.23
C ALA A 22 -1.37 -1.39 4.82
N GLU A 23 -2.59 -0.88 4.86
CA GLU A 23 -3.77 -1.57 5.37
C GLU A 23 -4.57 -2.11 4.19
N HIS A 24 -4.74 -3.42 4.13
CA HIS A 24 -5.54 -4.10 3.12
C HIS A 24 -6.97 -4.25 3.65
N TYR A 25 -7.93 -3.59 2.99
CA TYR A 25 -9.35 -3.71 3.26
C TYR A 25 -10.03 -4.51 2.16
N SER A 26 -11.02 -5.33 2.52
CA SER A 26 -11.93 -5.92 1.54
C SER A 26 -12.90 -4.86 0.99
N ASN A 27 -13.60 -5.19 -0.10
CA ASN A 27 -14.69 -4.35 -0.64
C ASN A 27 -15.85 -4.14 0.35
N GLU A 28 -15.94 -4.98 1.40
CA GLU A 28 -16.88 -4.79 2.53
C GLU A 28 -16.33 -3.85 3.62
N LYS A 29 -15.24 -3.12 3.35
CA LYS A 29 -14.52 -2.27 4.30
C LYS A 29 -14.00 -3.02 5.55
N LYS A 30 -13.81 -4.34 5.45
CA LYS A 30 -13.22 -5.13 6.53
C LYS A 30 -11.72 -5.13 6.39
N LEU A 31 -11.02 -4.74 7.45
CA LEU A 31 -9.57 -4.82 7.51
C LEU A 31 -9.15 -6.30 7.45
N LYS A 32 -8.51 -6.71 6.34
CA LYS A 32 -7.99 -8.06 6.14
C LYS A 32 -6.62 -8.21 6.77
N LYS A 33 -5.70 -7.27 6.48
CA LYS A 33 -4.30 -7.35 6.92
C LYS A 33 -3.65 -5.98 7.00
N VAL A 34 -2.64 -5.85 7.86
CA VAL A 34 -1.83 -4.64 7.99
C VAL A 34 -0.38 -5.00 7.79
N TYR A 35 0.28 -4.31 6.87
CA TYR A 35 1.70 -4.43 6.59
C TYR A 35 2.43 -3.20 7.11
N ARG A 36 3.59 -3.41 7.72
CA ARG A 36 4.42 -2.33 8.25
C ARG A 36 5.87 -2.55 7.84
N ALA A 37 6.47 -1.55 7.20
CA ALA A 37 7.91 -1.56 6.92
C ALA A 37 8.47 -0.15 6.80
N LYS A 38 9.80 -0.04 6.72
CA LYS A 38 10.49 1.25 6.50
C LYS A 38 10.68 1.58 5.01
N THR A 39 10.49 0.62 4.13
CA THR A 39 10.73 0.75 2.68
C THR A 39 9.55 0.21 1.89
N ALA A 40 9.34 0.77 0.69
CA ALA A 40 8.29 0.36 -0.23
C ALA A 40 8.47 -1.10 -0.66
N ASN A 41 9.71 -1.50 -0.97
CA ASN A 41 10.04 -2.86 -1.39
C ASN A 41 9.69 -3.91 -0.34
N SER A 42 9.94 -3.63 0.94
CA SER A 42 9.62 -4.58 2.01
C SER A 42 8.11 -4.77 2.19
N ILE A 43 7.30 -3.73 1.99
CA ILE A 43 5.84 -3.89 1.98
C ILE A 43 5.39 -4.64 0.73
N HIS A 44 5.90 -4.25 -0.44
CA HIS A 44 5.52 -4.89 -1.69
C HIS A 44 5.83 -6.39 -1.68
N LEU A 45 7.00 -6.79 -1.18
CA LEU A 45 7.37 -8.19 -1.06
C LEU A 45 6.46 -8.96 -0.11
N GLN A 46 6.06 -8.37 1.03
CA GLN A 46 5.11 -9.00 1.95
C GLN A 46 3.75 -9.20 1.29
N ILE A 47 3.25 -8.19 0.59
CA ILE A 47 1.94 -8.27 -0.08
C ILE A 47 1.97 -9.30 -1.21
N THR A 48 3.04 -9.33 -2.01
CA THR A 48 3.21 -10.31 -3.09
C THR A 48 3.35 -11.73 -2.55
N ASN A 49 4.03 -11.93 -1.41
CA ASN A 49 4.14 -13.25 -0.77
C ASN A 49 2.82 -13.73 -0.13
N ASP A 50 1.94 -12.81 0.27
CA ASP A 50 0.64 -13.12 0.88
C ASP A 50 -0.49 -13.29 -0.17
N ASP A 51 -0.17 -13.39 -1.46
CA ASP A 51 -1.12 -13.39 -2.59
C ASP A 51 -2.12 -12.20 -2.54
N GLY A 52 -1.72 -11.10 -1.89
CA GLY A 52 -2.59 -9.97 -1.59
C GLY A 52 -2.89 -9.05 -2.78
N ILE A 53 -2.35 -9.34 -3.96
CA ILE A 53 -2.57 -8.57 -5.20
C ILE A 53 -2.85 -9.55 -6.33
N SER A 54 -4.09 -9.53 -6.84
CA SER A 54 -4.49 -10.43 -7.93
C SER A 54 -4.17 -9.89 -9.33
N LEU A 55 -3.82 -8.60 -9.48
CA LEU A 55 -3.61 -7.94 -10.77
C LEU A 55 -2.27 -7.19 -10.88
N LYS A 56 -1.55 -7.43 -12.00
CA LYS A 56 -0.29 -6.75 -12.36
C LYS A 56 -0.39 -5.23 -12.36
N ASP A 57 -1.53 -4.67 -12.78
CA ASP A 57 -1.75 -3.22 -12.82
C ASP A 57 -1.89 -2.60 -11.41
N HIS A 58 -2.46 -3.36 -10.47
CA HIS A 58 -2.59 -2.94 -9.07
C HIS A 58 -1.25 -2.92 -8.36
N SER A 59 -0.35 -3.86 -8.69
CA SER A 59 1.03 -3.87 -8.19
C SER A 59 1.78 -2.58 -8.56
N LEU A 60 1.61 -2.08 -9.79
CA LEU A 60 2.29 -0.86 -10.25
C LEU A 60 1.77 0.40 -9.54
N TYR A 61 0.45 0.52 -9.40
CA TYR A 61 -0.16 1.63 -8.65
C TYR A 61 0.26 1.61 -7.18
N LEU A 62 0.15 0.45 -6.54
CA LEU A 62 0.55 0.27 -5.15
C LEU A 62 2.03 0.60 -4.94
N MET A 63 2.92 0.11 -5.80
CA MET A 63 4.35 0.40 -5.73
C MET A 63 4.62 1.90 -5.87
N THR A 64 3.86 2.61 -6.72
CA THR A 64 3.98 4.06 -6.89
C THR A 64 3.63 4.79 -5.60
N GLU A 65 2.52 4.41 -4.96
CA GLU A 65 2.10 5.01 -3.70
C GLU A 65 3.07 4.68 -2.54
N LEU A 66 3.55 3.44 -2.46
CA LEU A 66 4.55 3.05 -1.47
C LEU A 66 5.86 3.82 -1.64
N LYS A 67 6.33 4.03 -2.88
CA LYS A 67 7.53 4.84 -3.14
C LYS A 67 7.35 6.30 -2.74
N LYS A 68 6.18 6.89 -2.99
CA LYS A 68 5.86 8.25 -2.52
C LYS A 68 5.89 8.32 -0.98
N ALA A 69 5.33 7.33 -0.31
CA ALA A 69 5.36 7.23 1.15
C ALA A 69 6.80 7.06 1.67
N GLU A 70 7.64 6.25 1.02
CA GLU A 70 9.04 6.09 1.38
C GLU A 70 9.85 7.37 1.22
N VAL A 71 9.66 8.10 0.10
CA VAL A 71 10.31 9.39 -0.12
C VAL A 71 9.86 10.39 0.94
N ALA A 72 8.56 10.49 1.20
CA ALA A 72 8.01 11.38 2.22
C ALA A 72 8.58 11.06 3.62
N LEU A 73 8.67 9.77 3.96
CA LEU A 73 9.29 9.30 5.20
C LEU A 73 10.78 9.71 5.29
N ARG A 74 11.54 9.59 4.20
CA ARG A 74 12.96 9.96 4.16
C ARG A 74 13.20 11.46 4.20
N THR A 75 12.32 12.25 3.60
CA THR A 75 12.47 13.72 3.52
C THR A 75 11.77 14.44 4.68
N GLY A 76 11.02 13.72 5.53
CA GLY A 76 10.18 14.33 6.58
C GLY A 76 8.96 15.09 6.03
N ASN A 77 8.58 14.83 4.77
CA ASN A 77 7.42 15.48 4.15
C ASN A 77 6.13 14.73 4.49
N VAL A 78 5.00 15.43 4.39
CA VAL A 78 3.67 14.82 4.59
C VAL A 78 3.33 13.96 3.37
N TYR A 79 3.08 12.67 3.59
CA TYR A 79 2.52 11.80 2.57
C TYR A 79 1.00 11.97 2.51
N VAL A 80 0.48 12.17 1.30
CA VAL A 80 -0.95 12.20 1.00
C VAL A 80 -1.19 11.22 -0.14
N GLN A 81 -2.03 10.21 0.12
CA GLN A 81 -2.48 9.25 -0.90
C GLN A 81 -3.37 9.99 -1.92
N LYS A 82 -3.13 9.78 -3.22
CA LYS A 82 -3.85 10.44 -4.33
C LYS A 82 -4.65 9.46 -5.17
#